data_AF-A0A839XJB5-F1
#
_entry.id   AF-A0A839XJB5-F1
#
_cell.length_a   1.000
_cell.length_b   1.000
_cell.length_c   1.000
_cell.angle_alpha   90.00
_cell.angle_beta   90.00
_cell.angle_gamma   90.00
#
_symmetry.space_group_name_H-M   'P 1'
#
loop_
_entity.id
_entity.type
_entity.pdbx_description
1 polymer ?
#
loop_
_entity_poly.entity_id
_entity_poly.type
_entity_poly.pdbx_seq_one_letter_code
_entity_poly.pdbx_strand_id
1 'polypeptide(L)'
;MPELTSRRRLDQPRHSRRFERFTPNLDSESFGSTAERLARFLGTGRYLFWQTLLVVVWITLNLTAVTLRWDPYPFILLNLAFSTQAAYAAPLILLAQNRQDDRDRVSLEEDRARAAQTKADTEFLARELAALRLAVGEVATRDYLRSELDKLREDLDGQPRSMGRQPQAASDRRSVPEQ
;
A
#
# COMPACT_ATOMS: atom_id res chain seq x y z
N MET A 1 50.75 13.49 -17.88
CA MET A 1 50.22 13.66 -16.51
C MET A 1 48.87 14.36 -16.61
N PRO A 2 47.73 13.67 -16.46
CA PRO A 2 46.42 14.31 -16.49
C PRO A 2 46.06 14.86 -15.09
N GLU A 3 45.81 16.17 -15.04
CA GLU A 3 45.30 16.90 -13.87
C GLU A 3 43.85 16.50 -13.57
N LEU A 4 43.60 15.88 -12.42
CA LEU A 4 42.26 15.54 -11.91
C LEU A 4 41.62 16.78 -11.28
N THR A 5 40.91 17.58 -12.08
CA THR A 5 40.07 18.66 -11.56
C THR A 5 38.87 18.08 -10.81
N SER A 6 39.01 18.02 -9.49
CA SER A 6 37.96 17.61 -8.55
C SER A 6 36.76 18.57 -8.64
N ARG A 7 35.71 18.16 -9.37
CA ARG A 7 34.41 18.84 -9.42
C ARG A 7 33.76 18.78 -8.03
N ARG A 8 33.98 19.82 -7.22
CA ARG A 8 33.25 20.08 -5.98
C ARG A 8 31.78 20.30 -6.34
N ARG A 9 30.93 19.29 -6.07
CA ARG A 9 29.48 19.38 -6.29
C ARG A 9 28.91 20.46 -5.38
N LEU A 10 28.37 21.50 -6.00
CA LEU A 10 27.78 22.67 -5.35
C LEU A 10 26.31 22.46 -4.93
N ASP A 11 25.82 21.22 -4.94
CA ASP A 11 24.37 20.94 -4.88
C ASP A 11 23.90 20.42 -3.51
N GLN A 12 24.70 20.62 -2.47
CA GLN A 12 24.29 20.24 -1.12
C GLN A 12 23.87 21.51 -0.35
N PRO A 13 22.56 21.76 -0.15
CA PRO A 13 22.14 22.89 0.64
C PRO A 13 22.72 22.73 2.05
N ARG A 14 23.57 23.70 2.45
CA ARG A 14 24.15 23.74 3.79
C ARG A 14 23.01 24.02 4.77
N HIS A 15 22.45 22.97 5.36
CA HIS A 15 21.51 23.09 6.47
C HIS A 15 22.23 23.84 7.58
N SER A 16 21.81 25.08 7.83
CA SER A 16 22.40 25.97 8.82
C SER A 16 22.02 25.45 10.22
N ARG A 17 22.83 24.52 10.75
CA ARG A 17 22.78 23.96 12.13
C ARG A 17 22.71 25.00 13.28
N ARG A 18 22.67 26.29 12.97
CA ARG A 18 22.47 27.37 13.95
C ARG A 18 20.98 27.65 14.20
N PHE A 19 20.08 27.35 13.25
CA PHE A 19 18.63 27.55 13.41
C PHE A 19 17.93 26.38 14.14
N GLU A 20 18.45 25.16 14.06
CA GLU A 20 17.93 23.97 14.78
C GLU A 20 18.02 24.08 16.31
N ARG A 21 18.85 24.98 16.85
CA ARG A 21 18.98 25.16 18.31
C ARG A 21 17.87 26.00 18.93
N PHE A 22 17.06 26.68 18.13
CA PHE A 22 15.97 27.56 18.59
C PHE A 22 14.57 27.02 18.29
N THR A 23 14.45 25.85 17.69
CA THR A 23 13.18 25.12 17.70
C THR A 23 13.08 24.40 19.04
N PRO A 24 12.27 24.86 20.00
CA PRO A 24 11.94 24.02 21.14
C PRO A 24 11.40 22.72 20.56
N ASN A 25 12.01 21.60 20.93
CA ASN A 25 11.49 20.27 20.61
C ASN A 25 10.20 20.12 21.41
N LEU A 26 9.13 20.75 20.94
CA LEU A 26 7.79 20.63 21.48
C LEU A 26 7.43 19.17 21.30
N ASP A 27 7.50 18.40 22.39
CA ASP A 27 7.40 16.94 22.47
C ASP A 27 6.23 16.44 21.60
N SER A 28 6.55 16.13 20.35
CA SER A 28 5.59 15.89 19.26
C SER A 28 4.71 14.66 19.52
N GLU A 29 5.15 13.79 20.42
CA GLU A 29 4.45 12.61 20.91
C GLU A 29 3.34 12.95 21.91
N SER A 30 3.62 13.82 22.89
CA SER A 30 2.63 14.26 23.88
C SER A 30 1.50 15.08 23.23
N PHE A 31 1.86 16.00 22.32
CA PHE A 31 0.92 16.80 21.53
C PHE A 31 0.12 15.95 20.53
N GLY A 32 0.69 14.85 20.01
CA GLY A 32 -0.03 13.94 19.11
C GLY A 32 -1.22 13.27 19.80
N SER A 33 -1.02 12.80 21.03
CA SER A 33 -2.06 12.12 21.82
C SER A 33 -3.18 13.06 22.28
N THR A 34 -2.85 14.31 22.63
CA THR A 34 -3.83 15.32 23.02
C THR A 34 -4.61 15.83 21.80
N ALA A 35 -3.95 16.04 20.66
CA ALA A 35 -4.60 16.40 19.40
C ALA A 35 -5.58 15.32 18.94
N GLU A 36 -5.25 14.04 19.07
CA GLU A 36 -6.16 12.94 18.71
C GLU A 36 -7.39 12.85 19.62
N ARG A 37 -7.23 13.17 20.91
CA ARG A 37 -8.39 13.31 21.82
C ARG A 37 -9.23 14.52 21.47
N LEU A 38 -8.61 15.66 21.17
CA LEU A 38 -9.30 16.89 20.76
C LEU A 38 -10.04 16.70 19.44
N ALA A 39 -9.45 16.04 18.44
CA ALA A 39 -10.08 15.75 17.16
C ALA A 39 -11.33 14.89 17.32
N ARG A 40 -11.25 13.82 18.13
CA ARG A 40 -12.42 12.98 18.45
C ARG A 40 -13.49 13.75 19.23
N PHE A 41 -13.08 14.65 20.13
CA PHE A 41 -14.00 15.47 20.91
C PHE A 41 -14.73 16.51 20.05
N LEU A 42 -13.99 17.25 19.20
CA LEU A 42 -14.51 18.27 18.29
C LEU A 42 -15.41 17.67 17.20
N GLY A 43 -15.12 16.45 16.74
CA GLY A 43 -15.94 15.73 15.76
C GLY A 43 -17.24 15.13 16.33
N THR A 44 -17.44 15.16 17.65
CA THR A 44 -18.65 14.64 18.28
C THR A 44 -19.70 15.74 18.44
N GLY A 45 -20.95 15.50 18.03
CA GLY A 45 -22.05 16.49 18.15
C GLY A 45 -22.32 17.00 19.59
N ARG A 46 -21.82 16.29 20.59
CA ARG A 46 -21.88 16.67 22.01
C ARG A 46 -21.05 17.91 22.36
N TYR A 47 -19.95 18.16 21.63
CA TYR A 47 -19.17 19.39 21.78
C TYR A 47 -19.98 20.60 21.33
N LEU A 48 -20.59 20.52 20.14
CA LEU A 48 -21.45 21.58 19.60
C LEU A 48 -22.61 21.90 20.54
N PHE A 49 -23.27 20.88 21.10
CA PHE A 49 -24.34 21.07 22.08
C PHE A 49 -23.88 21.87 23.31
N TRP A 50 -22.77 21.46 23.95
CA TRP A 50 -22.25 22.16 25.13
C TRP A 50 -21.74 23.57 24.81
N GLN A 51 -21.10 23.75 23.65
CA GLN A 51 -20.64 25.05 23.17
C GLN A 51 -21.81 26.01 22.97
N THR A 52 -22.88 25.57 22.31
CA THR A 52 -24.09 26.37 22.12
C THR A 52 -24.77 26.69 23.46
N LEU A 53 -24.88 25.71 24.37
CA LEU A 53 -25.47 25.93 25.69
C LEU A 53 -24.67 26.97 26.48
N LEU A 54 -23.34 26.89 26.46
CA LEU A 54 -22.46 27.86 27.13
C LEU A 54 -22.65 29.27 26.56
N VAL A 55 -22.70 29.42 25.24
CA VAL A 55 -22.95 30.71 24.59
C VAL A 55 -24.31 31.29 24.99
N VAL A 56 -25.37 30.46 24.99
CA VAL A 56 -26.73 30.89 25.39
C VAL A 56 -26.74 31.33 26.86
N VAL A 57 -26.18 30.53 27.77
CA VAL A 57 -26.08 30.87 29.20
C VAL A 57 -25.29 32.16 29.39
N TRP A 58 -24.19 32.34 28.66
CA TRP A 58 -23.37 33.54 28.74
C TRP A 58 -24.12 34.79 28.29
N ILE A 59 -24.85 34.69 27.17
CA ILE A 59 -25.72 35.75 26.68
C ILE A 59 -26.79 36.08 27.74
N THR A 60 -27.49 35.08 28.29
CA THR A 60 -28.51 35.28 29.32
C THR A 60 -27.94 35.92 30.59
N LEU A 61 -26.75 35.52 31.04
CA LEU A 61 -26.06 36.11 32.18
C LEU A 61 -25.71 37.57 31.89
N ASN A 62 -25.22 37.88 30.69
CA ASN A 62 -24.91 39.25 30.29
C ASN A 62 -26.17 40.12 30.27
N LEU A 63 -27.28 39.63 29.68
CA LEU A 63 -28.58 40.33 29.64
C LEU A 63 -29.17 40.57 31.04
N THR A 64 -29.03 39.62 31.96
CA THR A 64 -29.53 39.79 33.34
C THR A 64 -28.62 40.70 34.15
N ALA A 65 -27.30 40.65 33.93
CA ALA A 65 -26.32 41.54 34.56
C ALA A 65 -26.35 42.99 34.03
N VAL A 66 -27.05 43.27 32.91
CA VAL A 66 -27.39 44.65 32.49
C VAL A 66 -28.20 45.38 33.56
N THR A 67 -29.00 44.68 34.36
CA THR A 67 -29.71 45.30 35.49
C THR A 67 -28.77 45.85 36.56
N LEU A 68 -27.54 45.33 36.65
CA LEU A 68 -26.44 45.85 37.48
C LEU A 68 -25.51 46.84 36.73
N ARG A 69 -25.82 47.23 35.49
CA ARG A 69 -24.98 48.08 34.61
C ARG A 69 -23.55 47.56 34.36
N TRP A 70 -23.35 46.24 34.40
CA TRP A 70 -22.02 45.62 34.25
C TRP A 70 -21.47 45.70 32.81
N ASP A 71 -22.34 45.74 31.78
CA ASP A 71 -21.96 45.97 30.37
C ASP A 71 -23.15 46.57 29.58
N PRO A 72 -23.31 47.92 29.56
CA PRO A 72 -24.37 48.59 28.79
C PRO A 72 -24.23 48.35 27.28
N TYR A 73 -25.35 48.40 26.54
CA TYR A 73 -25.34 48.30 25.08
C TYR A 73 -24.31 49.27 24.46
N PRO A 74 -23.33 48.80 23.65
CA PRO A 74 -23.29 47.59 22.85
C PRO A 74 -22.26 46.53 23.34
N PHE A 75 -22.46 45.92 24.52
CA PHE A 75 -21.79 44.70 25.00
C PHE A 75 -20.31 44.53 24.61
N ILE A 76 -19.46 45.51 24.98
CA ILE A 76 -18.08 45.57 24.49
C ILE A 76 -17.25 44.39 24.99
N LEU A 77 -17.52 43.91 26.21
CA LEU A 77 -16.76 42.84 26.85
C LEU A 77 -17.12 41.48 26.24
N LEU A 78 -18.40 41.27 25.91
CA LEU A 78 -18.85 40.06 25.23
C LEU A 78 -18.20 39.94 23.85
N ASN A 79 -18.18 41.05 23.11
CA ASN A 79 -17.60 41.07 21.78
C ASN A 79 -16.07 40.87 21.82
N LEU A 80 -15.40 41.47 22.81
CA LEU A 80 -13.97 41.27 23.03
C LEU A 80 -13.64 39.80 23.34
N ALA A 81 -14.40 39.17 24.24
CA ALA A 81 -14.20 37.78 24.61
C ALA A 81 -14.37 36.83 23.41
N PHE A 82 -15.42 37.02 22.61
CA PHE A 82 -15.65 36.22 21.41
C PHE A 82 -14.57 36.45 20.34
N SER A 83 -14.13 37.70 20.17
CA SER A 83 -13.03 38.05 19.26
C SER A 83 -11.73 37.36 19.65
N THR A 84 -11.38 37.35 20.94
CA THR A 84 -10.20 36.63 21.43
C THR A 84 -10.35 35.11 21.27
N GLN A 85 -11.54 34.57 21.51
CA GLN A 85 -11.83 33.14 21.32
C GLN A 85 -11.62 32.70 19.87
N ALA A 86 -12.12 33.49 18.91
CA ALA A 86 -11.88 33.25 17.49
C ALA A 86 -10.40 33.41 17.11
N ALA A 87 -9.73 34.44 17.64
CA ALA A 87 -8.33 34.70 17.36
C ALA A 87 -7.40 33.56 17.83
N TYR A 88 -7.67 32.93 18.97
CA TYR A 88 -6.90 31.80 19.46
C TYR A 88 -7.27 30.46 18.77
N ALA A 89 -8.46 30.36 18.20
CA ALA A 89 -8.85 29.17 17.44
C ALA A 89 -8.01 28.98 16.18
N ALA A 90 -7.70 30.07 15.45
CA ALA A 90 -6.94 30.01 14.20
C ALA A 90 -5.57 29.30 14.32
N PRO A 91 -4.66 29.63 15.27
CA PRO A 91 -3.38 28.94 15.41
C PRO A 91 -3.55 27.48 15.89
N LEU A 92 -4.54 27.19 16.73
CA LEU A 92 -4.83 25.81 17.15
C LEU A 92 -5.30 24.94 15.98
N ILE A 93 -6.17 25.49 15.12
CA ILE A 93 -6.64 24.80 13.91
C ILE A 93 -5.47 24.57 12.96
N LEU A 94 -4.61 25.57 12.75
CA LEU A 94 -3.43 25.44 11.89
C LEU A 94 -2.46 24.36 12.39
N LEU A 95 -2.24 24.27 13.71
CA LEU A 95 -1.45 23.19 14.30
C LEU A 95 -2.08 21.82 14.11
N ALA A 96 -3.41 21.71 14.22
CA ALA A 96 -4.14 20.48 13.95
C ALA A 96 -4.07 20.07 12.47
N GLN A 97 -4.19 21.06 11.56
CA GLN A 97 -4.13 20.86 10.11
C GLN A 97 -2.75 20.39 9.64
N ASN A 98 -1.66 21.06 10.05
CA ASN A 98 -0.29 20.65 9.68
C ASN A 98 -0.02 19.17 10.01
N ARG A 99 -0.52 18.69 11.16
CA ARG A 99 -0.36 17.29 11.55
C ARG A 99 -1.22 16.32 10.76
N GLN A 100 -2.39 16.76 10.30
CA GLN A 100 -3.24 15.96 9.45
C GLN A 100 -2.61 15.83 8.06
N ASP A 101 -2.11 16.94 7.51
CA ASP A 101 -1.39 16.97 6.22
C ASP A 101 -0.14 16.08 6.24
N ASP A 102 0.62 16.07 7.34
CA ASP A 102 1.78 15.18 7.51
C ASP A 102 1.40 13.70 7.47
N ARG A 103 0.30 13.31 8.15
CA ARG A 103 -0.21 11.92 8.12
C ARG A 103 -0.73 11.54 6.74
N ASP A 104 -1.49 12.43 6.12
CA ASP A 104 -2.08 12.22 4.81
C ASP A 104 -0.96 12.07 3.75
N ARG A 105 0.12 12.84 3.89
CA ARG A 105 1.31 12.69 3.06
C ARG A 105 1.96 11.31 3.19
N VAL A 106 2.19 10.83 4.40
CA VAL A 106 2.79 9.49 4.63
C VAL A 106 1.89 8.40 4.05
N SER A 107 0.58 8.48 4.29
CA SER A 107 -0.40 7.54 3.73
C SER A 107 -0.36 7.53 2.19
N LEU A 108 -0.29 8.70 1.56
CA LEU A 108 -0.20 8.81 0.11
C LEU A 108 1.11 8.26 -0.46
N GLU A 109 2.23 8.45 0.25
CA GLU A 109 3.53 7.88 -0.14
C GLU A 109 3.52 6.34 -0.06
N GLU A 110 2.93 5.78 1.00
CA GLU A 110 2.75 4.33 1.13
C GLU A 110 1.83 3.76 0.03
N ASP A 111 0.70 4.40 -0.25
CA ASP A 111 -0.23 3.96 -1.28
C ASP A 111 0.41 3.98 -2.67
N ARG A 112 1.23 5.00 -2.96
CA ARG A 112 2.01 5.04 -4.21
C ARG A 112 3.02 3.91 -4.29
N ALA A 113 3.73 3.62 -3.20
CA ALA A 113 4.70 2.53 -3.16
C ALA A 113 4.03 1.16 -3.37
N ARG A 114 2.88 0.93 -2.71
CA ARG A 114 2.07 -0.27 -2.88
C ARG A 114 1.55 -0.39 -4.32
N ALA A 115 1.01 0.69 -4.89
CA ALA A 115 0.54 0.69 -6.28
C ALA A 115 1.66 0.37 -7.28
N ALA A 116 2.87 0.87 -7.06
CA ALA A 116 4.04 0.55 -7.87
C ALA A 116 4.44 -0.93 -7.77
N GLN A 117 4.42 -1.52 -6.56
CA GLN A 117 4.68 -2.94 -6.35
C GLN A 117 3.62 -3.82 -7.03
N THR A 118 2.33 -3.55 -6.78
CA THR A 118 1.23 -4.29 -7.42
C THR A 118 1.31 -4.24 -8.93
N LYS A 119 1.69 -3.09 -9.50
CA LYS A 119 1.90 -2.95 -10.94
C LYS A 119 3.04 -3.85 -11.43
N ALA A 120 4.18 -3.84 -10.74
CA ALA A 120 5.33 -4.68 -11.09
C ALA A 120 4.99 -6.17 -10.99
N ASP A 121 4.29 -6.59 -9.93
CA ASP A 121 3.84 -7.97 -9.74
C ASP A 121 2.87 -8.40 -10.85
N THR A 122 1.95 -7.52 -11.23
CA THR A 122 1.01 -7.79 -12.33
C THR A 122 1.73 -7.91 -13.67
N GLU A 123 2.71 -7.04 -13.95
CA GLU A 123 3.54 -7.13 -15.15
C GLU A 123 4.38 -8.41 -15.17
N PHE A 124 4.91 -8.82 -14.02
CA PHE A 124 5.65 -10.08 -13.87
C PHE A 124 4.75 -11.29 -14.15
N LEU A 125 3.59 -11.37 -13.48
CA LEU A 125 2.62 -12.43 -13.69
C LEU A 125 2.11 -12.49 -15.15
N ALA A 126 1.91 -11.34 -15.79
CA ALA A 126 1.52 -11.28 -17.20
C ALA A 126 2.60 -11.84 -18.13
N ARG A 127 3.89 -11.55 -17.85
CA ARG A 127 5.02 -12.12 -18.60
C ARG A 127 5.16 -13.63 -18.39
N GLU A 128 5.08 -14.08 -17.14
CA GLU A 128 5.11 -15.51 -16.81
C GLU A 128 3.94 -16.26 -17.45
N LEU A 129 2.73 -15.70 -17.42
CA LEU A 129 1.56 -16.30 -18.08
C LEU A 129 1.74 -16.37 -19.60
N ALA A 130 2.32 -15.34 -20.23
CA ALA A 130 2.62 -15.35 -21.64
C ALA A 130 3.67 -16.42 -22.00
N ALA A 131 4.73 -16.55 -21.21
CA ALA A 131 5.76 -17.57 -21.38
C ALA A 131 5.18 -18.98 -21.19
N LEU A 132 4.37 -19.20 -20.14
CA LEU A 132 3.68 -20.45 -19.89
C LEU A 132 2.73 -20.81 -21.05
N ARG A 133 1.98 -19.84 -21.57
CA ARG A 133 1.08 -20.03 -22.72
C ARG A 133 1.85 -20.48 -23.97
N LEU A 134 3.02 -19.90 -24.24
CA LEU A 134 3.85 -20.31 -25.38
C LEU A 134 4.38 -21.74 -25.19
N ALA A 135 4.91 -22.06 -24.00
CA ALA A 135 5.41 -23.40 -23.68
C ALA A 135 4.31 -24.47 -23.77
N VAL A 136 3.11 -24.20 -23.23
CA VAL A 136 1.96 -25.11 -23.34
C VAL A 136 1.47 -25.20 -24.78
N GLY A 137 1.49 -24.09 -25.53
CA GLY A 137 1.13 -24.06 -26.95
C GLY A 137 2.02 -24.96 -27.81
N GLU A 138 3.31 -25.05 -27.51
CA GLU A 138 4.25 -25.96 -28.21
C GLU A 138 4.05 -27.43 -27.80
N VAL A 139 3.88 -27.73 -26.50
CA VAL A 139 3.78 -29.11 -25.98
C VAL A 139 2.41 -29.75 -26.26
N ALA A 140 1.34 -28.97 -26.37
CA ALA A 140 -0.01 -29.45 -26.70
C ALA A 140 -0.35 -29.29 -28.20
N THR A 141 0.65 -29.37 -29.08
CA THR A 141 0.35 -29.34 -30.52
C THR A 141 -0.48 -30.58 -30.88
N ARG A 142 -1.62 -30.38 -31.55
CA ARG A 142 -2.57 -31.44 -31.96
C ARG A 142 -1.86 -32.65 -32.59
N ASP A 143 -0.78 -32.42 -33.32
CA ASP A 143 -0.01 -33.47 -33.99
C ASP A 143 0.82 -34.33 -33.01
N TYR A 144 1.30 -33.77 -31.90
CA TYR A 144 1.98 -34.55 -30.84
C TYR A 144 0.98 -35.41 -30.07
N LEU A 145 -0.16 -34.84 -29.67
CA LEU A 145 -1.27 -35.59 -29.07
C LEU A 145 -1.77 -36.70 -29.99
N ARG A 146 -1.81 -36.44 -31.31
CA ARG A 146 -2.20 -37.42 -32.33
C ARG A 146 -1.14 -38.49 -32.52
N SER A 147 0.15 -38.14 -32.58
CA SER A 147 1.22 -39.13 -32.70
C SER A 147 1.27 -40.04 -31.49
N GLU A 148 1.03 -39.51 -30.29
CA GLU A 148 1.07 -40.33 -29.07
C GLU A 148 -0.18 -41.19 -28.90
N LEU A 149 -1.35 -40.71 -29.34
CA LEU A 149 -2.55 -41.55 -29.50
C LEU A 149 -2.34 -42.67 -30.52
N ASP A 150 -1.72 -42.37 -31.67
CA ASP A 150 -1.45 -43.34 -32.72
C ASP A 150 -0.42 -44.39 -32.24
N LYS A 151 0.65 -43.99 -31.55
CA LYS A 151 1.61 -44.93 -30.93
C LYS A 151 0.96 -45.83 -29.88
N LEU A 152 0.14 -45.27 -28.98
CA LEU A 152 -0.58 -46.06 -27.98
C LEU A 152 -1.54 -47.06 -28.64
N ARG A 153 -2.23 -46.65 -29.72
CA ARG A 153 -3.08 -47.54 -30.50
C ARG A 153 -2.27 -48.65 -31.15
N GLU A 154 -1.12 -48.32 -31.72
CA GLU A 154 -0.22 -49.27 -32.37
C GLU A 154 0.42 -50.24 -31.38
N ASP A 155 0.71 -49.84 -30.14
CA ASP A 155 1.14 -50.74 -29.06
C ASP A 155 0.03 -51.69 -28.59
N LEU A 156 -1.22 -51.20 -28.54
CA LEU A 156 -2.39 -52.03 -28.20
C LEU A 156 -2.76 -53.02 -29.32
N ASP A 157 -2.68 -52.61 -30.59
CA ASP A 157 -2.88 -53.47 -31.76
C ASP A 157 -1.64 -54.36 -32.03
N GLY A 158 -0.46 -53.90 -31.63
CA GLY A 158 0.86 -54.51 -31.75
C GLY A 158 1.18 -55.54 -30.67
N GLN A 159 0.16 -56.15 -30.08
CA GLN A 159 0.30 -57.42 -29.37
C GLN A 159 -0.04 -58.58 -30.32
N PRO A 160 0.80 -58.91 -31.32
CA PRO A 160 0.63 -60.15 -32.04
C PRO A 160 0.90 -61.27 -31.05
N ARG A 161 -0.05 -62.20 -31.01
CA ARG A 161 0.05 -63.50 -30.36
C ARG A 161 1.34 -64.22 -30.81
N SER A 162 2.46 -63.97 -30.15
CA SER A 162 3.68 -64.78 -30.25
C SER A 162 3.57 -65.98 -29.30
N MET A 163 2.49 -66.75 -29.43
CA MET A 163 2.41 -68.14 -28.94
C MET A 163 2.24 -69.06 -30.14
N GLY A 164 3.25 -69.07 -31.00
CA GLY A 164 3.34 -69.90 -32.21
C GLY A 164 4.63 -70.70 -32.23
N ARG A 165 4.83 -71.51 -31.18
CA ARG A 165 5.59 -72.77 -31.14
C ARG A 165 6.81 -72.92 -32.07
N GLN A 166 8.00 -72.89 -31.48
CA GLN A 166 9.11 -73.71 -31.95
C GLN A 166 9.91 -74.25 -30.74
N PRO A 167 9.86 -75.57 -30.50
CA PRO A 167 10.95 -76.27 -29.86
C PRO A 167 11.61 -77.24 -30.85
N GLN A 168 12.92 -77.04 -30.95
CA GLN A 168 13.94 -77.98 -31.39
C GLN A 168 13.69 -79.45 -30.98
N ALA A 169 13.94 -80.36 -31.90
CA ALA A 169 14.45 -81.73 -31.66
C ALA A 169 15.14 -82.17 -32.96
N ALA A 170 16.46 -82.24 -33.06
CA ALA A 170 17.37 -83.27 -32.52
C ALA A 170 17.22 -84.64 -33.23
N SER A 171 18.37 -85.17 -33.67
CA SER A 171 18.61 -86.44 -34.41
C SER A 171 18.19 -86.38 -35.89
N ASP A 172 19.09 -86.56 -36.85
CA ASP A 172 19.67 -87.88 -37.09
C ASP A 172 21.10 -87.81 -37.64
N ARG A 173 22.01 -88.48 -36.93
CA ARG A 173 23.31 -88.93 -37.44
C ARG A 173 23.09 -90.36 -37.93
N ARG A 174 23.22 -90.62 -39.24
CA ARG A 174 23.96 -91.76 -39.84
C ARG A 174 23.59 -92.00 -41.30
N SER A 175 24.62 -92.01 -42.15
CA SER A 175 24.90 -92.96 -43.26
C SER A 175 25.80 -92.20 -44.25
N VAL A 176 27.12 -92.18 -44.07
CA VAL A 176 28.13 -93.13 -44.61
C VAL A 176 28.08 -93.22 -46.15
N PRO A 177 29.22 -93.03 -46.86
CA PRO A 177 29.32 -93.01 -48.32
C PRO A 177 29.60 -94.41 -48.90
N GLU A 178 29.27 -94.65 -50.17
CA GLU A 178 30.01 -95.49 -51.17
C GLU A 178 29.20 -95.49 -52.48
N GLN A 179 29.81 -95.09 -53.60
CA GLN A 179 30.28 -95.94 -54.72
C GLN A 179 29.18 -96.77 -55.40
#